data_AF-A0A952HGZ1-F1
#
_entry.id   AF-A0A952HGZ1-F1
#
_cell.length_a   1.000
_cell.length_b   1.000
_cell.length_c   1.000
_cell.angle_alpha   90.00
_cell.angle_beta   90.00
_cell.angle_gamma   90.00
#
_symmetry.space_group_name_H-M   'P 1'
#
loop_
_entity.id
_entity.type
_entity.pdbx_description
1 polymer ?
#
loop_
_entity_poly.entity_id
_entity_poly.type
_entity_poly.pdbx_seq_one_letter_code
_entity_poly.pdbx_strand_id
1 'polypeptide(L)'
;MKRGLLFSGVAAAAIGLAMVCGAANAGTAQDYYPARAWGAFSGGQMNTSLLVFRDLNRNGVYDMGDRPMSRAAVELDKPNGSTIMRLTNADGFANFRMSAIQRDLEVVDPGHYAFRVVPPPGFSVTTGNAVQESDYVVSPGSPGDMIALSTTHPVGIAADLTISGAVAAGVRVSLTGPDGVTAAAKVGPDGRFSAPATPGQWLVDFSAAGVNERRHVVVVGQAPVVLSSSSGKGRPAEAPLPNAHVVGFDDLMTAPGVFEIPAGYGGLGWYNLVATHQSFYAGPGYINTTMSGEFIAYNSSGHPAQVFSDKPFDFTGAYFGAGWDDAEGETLMLKAWRGDEPAYEDQLVLSANGMVYFVADYRRITRLEIRTQHYWQAAIDDFAYRTGP
;
A
#
# COMPACT_ATOMS: atom_id res chain seq x y z
N MET A 1 27.01 3.38 71.57
CA MET A 1 28.35 3.03 72.09
C MET A 1 29.08 2.23 71.02
N LYS A 2 30.17 2.82 70.53
CA LYS A 2 31.09 2.25 69.55
C LYS A 2 31.84 1.06 70.19
N ARG A 3 31.99 -0.05 69.46
CA ARG A 3 33.01 -1.06 69.78
C ARG A 3 34.08 -1.02 68.70
N GLY A 4 35.30 -0.75 69.15
CA GLY A 4 36.51 -0.65 68.35
C GLY A 4 37.19 -1.99 68.12
N LEU A 5 38.16 -1.89 67.21
CA LEU A 5 39.09 -2.86 66.66
C LEU A 5 39.89 -3.68 67.70
N LEU A 6 40.41 -4.83 67.26
CA LEU A 6 41.85 -5.09 67.18
C LEU A 6 42.16 -6.20 66.15
N PHE A 7 43.36 -6.11 65.59
CA PHE A 7 43.86 -6.67 64.33
C PHE A 7 44.31 -8.13 64.39
N SER A 8 44.29 -8.80 63.23
CA SER A 8 45.39 -9.70 62.82
C SER A 8 45.56 -9.62 61.31
N GLY A 9 46.71 -9.12 60.87
CA GLY A 9 47.04 -8.93 59.46
C GLY A 9 47.34 -10.24 58.74
N VAL A 10 46.92 -10.32 57.48
CA VAL A 10 47.40 -11.33 56.54
C VAL A 10 48.06 -10.57 55.39
N ALA A 11 49.33 -10.91 55.15
CA ALA A 11 50.17 -10.33 54.14
C ALA A 11 49.59 -10.55 52.74
N ALA A 12 49.43 -9.47 51.98
CA ALA A 12 49.08 -9.52 50.58
C ALA A 12 50.27 -10.02 49.76
N ALA A 13 50.19 -11.26 49.28
CA ALA A 13 51.07 -11.74 48.23
C ALA A 13 50.59 -11.16 46.90
N ALA A 14 51.33 -10.19 46.36
CA ALA A 14 51.14 -9.69 45.01
C ALA A 14 51.53 -10.81 44.03
N ILE A 15 50.54 -11.58 43.58
CA ILE A 15 50.71 -12.51 42.46
C ILE A 15 50.71 -11.64 41.20
N GLY A 16 51.91 -11.39 40.66
CA GLY A 16 52.08 -10.77 39.36
C GLY A 16 51.40 -11.65 38.30
N LEU A 17 50.28 -11.18 37.77
CA LEU A 17 49.65 -11.76 36.60
C LEU A 17 50.57 -11.43 35.42
N ALA A 18 51.47 -12.35 35.08
CA ALA A 18 52.16 -12.30 33.80
C ALA A 18 51.09 -12.42 32.71
N MET A 19 50.74 -11.30 32.07
CA MET A 19 50.05 -11.35 30.78
C MET A 19 51.01 -12.02 29.80
N VAL A 20 50.85 -13.34 29.64
CA VAL A 20 51.35 -14.02 28.46
C VAL A 20 50.47 -13.51 27.32
N CYS A 21 50.94 -12.46 26.66
CA CYS A 21 50.48 -12.13 25.32
C CYS A 21 50.87 -13.32 24.45
N GLY A 22 50.00 -14.34 24.38
CA GLY A 22 50.11 -15.37 23.36
C GLY A 22 50.13 -14.64 22.02
N ALA A 23 51.20 -14.82 21.25
CA ALA A 23 51.23 -14.34 19.89
C ALA A 23 50.01 -14.95 19.19
N ALA A 24 49.04 -14.11 18.82
CA ALA A 24 47.94 -14.54 17.99
C ALA A 24 48.55 -14.92 16.64
N ASN A 25 48.81 -16.20 16.45
CA ASN A 25 49.22 -16.70 15.14
C ASN A 25 48.05 -16.42 14.20
N ALA A 26 48.31 -15.68 13.14
CA ALA A 26 47.34 -15.51 12.07
C ALA A 26 46.96 -16.92 11.58
N GLY A 27 45.68 -17.27 11.68
CA GLY A 27 45.16 -18.54 11.17
C GLY A 27 45.49 -18.71 9.69
N THR A 28 45.44 -19.95 9.23
CA THR A 28 45.44 -20.25 7.80
C THR A 28 44.16 -19.74 7.16
N ALA A 29 44.14 -19.59 5.83
CA ALA A 29 42.91 -19.23 5.13
C ALA A 29 41.75 -20.20 5.46
N GLN A 30 42.05 -21.48 5.71
CA GLN A 30 41.07 -22.50 6.08
C GLN A 30 40.49 -22.29 7.48
N ASP A 31 41.26 -21.69 8.40
CA ASP A 31 40.76 -21.35 9.74
C ASP A 31 39.78 -20.17 9.70
N TYR A 32 39.96 -19.26 8.73
CA TYR A 32 39.05 -18.12 8.52
C TYR A 32 37.89 -18.44 7.57
N TYR A 33 38.06 -19.40 6.67
CA TYR A 33 37.08 -19.79 5.66
C TYR A 33 36.87 -21.31 5.68
N PRO A 34 36.39 -21.89 6.81
CA PRO A 34 36.21 -23.33 6.91
C PRO A 34 35.14 -23.80 5.92
N ALA A 35 35.44 -24.88 5.21
CA ALA A 35 34.43 -25.56 4.39
C ALA A 35 33.40 -26.22 5.30
N ARG A 36 32.11 -26.08 4.96
CA ARG A 36 31.02 -26.74 5.69
C ARG A 36 31.12 -28.25 5.52
N ALA A 37 30.97 -28.99 6.61
CA ALA A 37 30.75 -30.44 6.57
C ALA A 37 29.29 -30.72 6.14
N TRP A 38 29.13 -31.34 4.97
CA TRP A 38 27.82 -31.69 4.42
C TRP A 38 27.29 -33.01 5.02
N GLY A 39 25.97 -33.11 5.22
CA GLY A 39 25.29 -34.33 5.70
C GLY A 39 25.02 -34.41 7.21
N ALA A 40 25.55 -33.48 8.01
CA ALA A 40 25.13 -33.28 9.39
C ALA A 40 24.05 -32.19 9.48
N PHE A 41 23.23 -32.22 10.53
CA PHE A 41 22.31 -31.13 10.84
C PHE A 41 23.11 -29.84 11.08
N SER A 42 22.68 -28.77 10.42
CA SER A 42 23.27 -27.44 10.56
C SER A 42 22.72 -26.67 11.77
N GLY A 43 21.52 -27.03 12.25
CA GLY A 43 20.81 -26.34 13.32
C GLY A 43 20.29 -24.96 12.93
N GLY A 44 20.34 -24.61 11.64
CA GLY A 44 19.92 -23.31 11.13
C GLY A 44 18.41 -23.21 10.91
N GLN A 45 18.01 -22.11 10.28
CA GLN A 45 16.64 -21.86 9.84
C GLN A 45 16.63 -21.21 8.45
N MET A 46 15.51 -21.30 7.74
CA MET A 46 15.23 -20.49 6.54
C MET A 46 13.75 -20.08 6.52
N ASN A 47 13.37 -19.18 5.62
CA ASN A 47 11.95 -18.92 5.36
C ASN A 47 11.44 -19.83 4.24
N THR A 48 10.24 -20.38 4.44
CA THR A 48 9.36 -20.70 3.32
C THR A 48 8.37 -19.54 3.17
N SER A 49 8.17 -19.08 1.93
CA SER A 49 7.52 -17.80 1.68
C SER A 49 6.56 -17.88 0.51
N LEU A 50 5.44 -17.16 0.60
CA LEU A 50 4.48 -16.96 -0.49
C LEU A 50 4.44 -15.47 -0.85
N LEU A 51 4.57 -15.18 -2.15
CA LEU A 51 4.43 -13.82 -2.70
C LEU A 51 2.96 -13.55 -3.06
N VAL A 52 2.41 -12.45 -2.55
CA VAL A 52 1.15 -11.87 -3.02
C VAL A 52 1.44 -10.57 -3.73
N PHE A 53 0.89 -10.41 -4.93
CA PHE A 53 1.04 -9.21 -5.75
C PHE A 53 -0.31 -8.62 -6.15
N ARG A 54 -0.33 -7.31 -6.38
CA ARG A 54 -1.40 -6.60 -7.04
C ARG A 54 -1.28 -6.85 -8.54
N ASP A 55 -2.17 -7.67 -9.07
CA ASP A 55 -2.32 -7.95 -10.49
C ASP A 55 -3.07 -6.79 -11.12
N LEU A 56 -2.32 -5.78 -11.57
CA LEU A 56 -2.89 -4.51 -11.98
C LEU A 56 -3.63 -4.62 -13.33
N ASN A 57 -3.17 -5.51 -14.21
CA ASN A 57 -3.77 -5.73 -15.52
C ASN A 57 -4.84 -6.85 -15.53
N ARG A 58 -4.97 -7.60 -14.42
CA ARG A 58 -5.97 -8.64 -14.15
C ARG A 58 -5.85 -9.87 -15.05
N ASN A 59 -4.66 -10.15 -15.56
CA ASN A 59 -4.46 -11.28 -16.47
C ASN A 59 -4.19 -12.61 -15.75
N GLY A 60 -4.06 -12.60 -14.42
CA GLY A 60 -3.77 -13.79 -13.61
C GLY A 60 -2.34 -14.31 -13.76
N VAL A 61 -1.40 -13.45 -14.19
CA VAL A 61 0.01 -13.75 -14.39
C VAL A 61 0.83 -12.69 -13.67
N TYR A 62 1.92 -13.11 -12.99
CA TYR A 62 2.87 -12.15 -12.42
C TYR A 62 3.80 -11.63 -13.50
N ASP A 63 3.67 -10.36 -13.89
CA ASP A 63 4.41 -9.75 -14.98
C ASP A 63 4.92 -8.31 -14.71
N MET A 64 5.57 -7.74 -15.72
CA MET A 64 6.13 -6.39 -15.64
C MET A 64 5.01 -5.35 -15.55
N GLY A 65 4.94 -4.68 -14.39
CA GLY A 65 3.91 -3.70 -14.08
C GLY A 65 3.12 -4.07 -12.83
N ASP A 66 3.14 -5.36 -12.44
CA ASP A 66 2.59 -5.79 -11.16
C ASP A 66 3.40 -5.28 -9.99
N ARG A 67 2.72 -5.15 -8.85
CA ARG A 67 3.28 -4.54 -7.65
C ARG A 67 3.12 -5.44 -6.44
N PRO A 68 4.00 -5.34 -5.43
CA PRO A 68 3.79 -6.07 -4.19
C PRO A 68 2.44 -5.67 -3.57
N MET A 69 1.81 -6.66 -2.91
CA MET A 69 0.65 -6.44 -2.06
C MET A 69 1.08 -6.53 -0.60
N SER A 70 1.12 -5.41 0.10
CA SER A 70 1.42 -5.41 1.53
C SER A 70 0.17 -5.74 2.36
N ARG A 71 0.37 -6.49 3.45
CA ARG A 71 -0.65 -6.90 4.41
C ARG A 71 -1.82 -7.74 3.87
N ALA A 72 -1.61 -8.49 2.80
CA ALA A 72 -2.48 -9.61 2.47
C ALA A 72 -2.29 -10.72 3.52
N ALA A 73 -3.38 -11.36 3.95
CA ALA A 73 -3.30 -12.46 4.90
C ALA A 73 -2.99 -13.78 4.18
N VAL A 74 -2.03 -14.53 4.72
CA VAL A 74 -1.68 -15.87 4.26
C VAL A 74 -1.77 -16.82 5.44
N GLU A 75 -2.68 -17.78 5.34
CA GLU A 75 -2.81 -18.88 6.28
C GLU A 75 -1.93 -20.05 5.84
N LEU A 76 -1.36 -20.77 6.81
CA LEU A 76 -0.57 -21.97 6.63
C LEU A 76 -1.11 -23.06 7.55
N ASP A 77 -1.76 -24.05 6.95
CA ASP A 77 -2.21 -25.28 7.60
C ASP A 77 -1.03 -26.23 7.73
N LYS A 78 -0.88 -26.80 8.93
CA LYS A 78 0.24 -27.67 9.30
C LYS A 78 -0.18 -29.14 9.38
N PRO A 79 0.79 -30.08 9.32
CA PRO A 79 0.52 -31.51 9.44
C PRO A 79 -0.21 -31.91 10.74
N ASN A 80 -0.04 -31.14 11.81
CA ASN A 80 -0.68 -31.39 13.11
C ASN A 80 -2.13 -30.88 13.20
N GLY A 81 -2.69 -30.34 12.10
CA GLY A 81 -4.04 -29.79 12.04
C GLY A 81 -4.19 -28.37 12.58
N SER A 82 -3.10 -27.72 13.02
CA SER A 82 -3.13 -26.30 13.41
C SER A 82 -2.88 -25.39 12.21
N THR A 83 -3.44 -24.18 12.26
CA THR A 83 -3.24 -23.13 11.27
C THR A 83 -2.50 -21.96 11.91
N ILE A 84 -1.58 -21.35 11.16
CA ILE A 84 -0.99 -20.05 11.51
C ILE A 84 -1.23 -19.05 10.39
N MET A 85 -1.26 -17.76 10.73
CA MET A 85 -1.43 -16.69 9.75
C MET A 85 -0.25 -15.71 9.81
N ARG A 86 0.18 -15.24 8.63
CA ARG A 86 1.11 -14.12 8.49
C ARG A 86 0.55 -13.11 7.49
N LEU A 87 0.79 -11.84 7.77
CA LEU A 87 0.58 -10.76 6.82
C LEU A 87 1.80 -10.65 5.91
N THR A 88 1.57 -10.34 4.64
CA THR A 88 2.66 -10.03 3.72
C THR A 88 3.39 -8.75 4.13
N ASN A 89 4.71 -8.74 3.97
CA ASN A 89 5.56 -7.58 4.27
C ASN A 89 5.46 -6.50 3.16
N ALA A 90 6.36 -5.50 3.20
CA ALA A 90 6.37 -4.42 2.23
C ALA A 90 6.63 -4.90 0.77
N ASP A 91 7.33 -6.02 0.63
CA ASP A 91 7.68 -6.61 -0.66
C ASP A 91 6.68 -7.68 -1.11
N GLY A 92 5.55 -7.82 -0.41
CA GLY A 92 4.49 -8.76 -0.75
C GLY A 92 4.71 -10.20 -0.26
N PHE A 93 5.75 -10.48 0.52
CA PHE A 93 6.03 -11.82 1.02
C PHE A 93 5.43 -12.08 2.40
N ALA A 94 4.65 -13.16 2.51
CA ALA A 94 4.37 -13.79 3.79
C ALA A 94 5.49 -14.81 4.06
N ASN A 95 6.22 -14.64 5.17
CA ASN A 95 7.37 -15.46 5.51
C ASN A 95 7.09 -16.33 6.74
N PHE A 96 7.35 -17.63 6.64
CA PHE A 96 7.23 -18.59 7.73
C PHE A 96 8.59 -19.22 8.01
N ARG A 97 9.10 -19.11 9.23
CA ARG A 97 10.43 -19.65 9.54
C ARG A 97 10.34 -21.15 9.69
N MET A 98 11.35 -21.81 9.13
CA MET A 98 11.42 -23.23 8.96
C MET A 98 12.72 -23.77 9.53
N SER A 99 12.62 -24.82 10.35
CA SER A 99 13.77 -25.57 10.85
C SER A 99 13.36 -26.96 11.33
N ALA A 100 14.13 -28.01 11.00
CA ALA A 100 13.94 -29.34 11.58
C ALA A 100 14.40 -29.43 13.06
N ILE A 101 15.28 -28.53 13.52
CA ILE A 101 15.91 -28.59 14.85
C ILE A 101 15.34 -27.58 15.84
N GLN A 102 15.24 -26.30 15.48
CA GLN A 102 14.61 -25.25 16.27
C GLN A 102 13.08 -25.43 16.30
N ARG A 103 12.53 -25.80 17.47
CA ARG A 103 11.14 -26.25 17.62
C ARG A 103 10.14 -25.15 17.97
N ASP A 104 10.60 -23.93 18.19
CA ASP A 104 9.82 -22.73 18.48
C ASP A 104 9.43 -21.92 17.23
N LEU A 105 9.71 -22.45 16.04
CA LEU A 105 9.41 -21.82 14.75
C LEU A 105 8.05 -22.29 14.17
N GLU A 106 7.68 -21.68 13.05
CA GLU A 106 6.40 -21.92 12.38
C GLU A 106 6.33 -23.30 11.70
N VAL A 107 7.36 -23.67 10.95
CA VAL A 107 7.42 -24.89 10.11
C VAL A 107 8.52 -25.79 10.65
N VAL A 108 8.16 -26.71 11.54
CA VAL A 108 9.14 -27.51 12.30
C VAL A 108 9.03 -29.01 12.08
N ASP A 109 7.90 -29.47 11.55
CA ASP A 109 7.65 -30.88 11.27
C ASP A 109 7.70 -31.15 9.77
N PRO A 110 8.34 -32.24 9.31
CA PRO A 110 8.13 -32.71 7.96
C PRO A 110 6.67 -33.15 7.76
N GLY A 111 6.20 -33.11 6.52
CA GLY A 111 4.84 -33.50 6.16
C GLY A 111 4.17 -32.49 5.24
N HIS A 112 2.86 -32.64 5.12
CA HIS A 112 2.04 -31.87 4.20
C HIS A 112 1.61 -30.53 4.81
N TYR A 113 1.82 -29.44 4.07
CA TYR A 113 1.39 -28.09 4.42
C TYR A 113 0.56 -27.49 3.29
N ALA A 114 -0.45 -26.69 3.65
CA ALA A 114 -1.28 -25.95 2.71
C ALA A 114 -1.26 -24.45 3.02
N PHE A 115 -0.96 -23.64 2.02
CA PHE A 115 -1.02 -22.17 2.07
C PHE A 115 -2.37 -21.71 1.53
N ARG A 116 -2.99 -20.71 2.15
CA ARG A 116 -4.18 -20.03 1.63
C ARG A 116 -4.05 -18.52 1.72
N VAL A 117 -4.12 -17.84 0.58
CA VAL A 117 -4.25 -16.38 0.53
C VAL A 117 -5.69 -15.99 0.80
N VAL A 118 -5.88 -15.06 1.75
CA VAL A 118 -7.16 -14.42 2.05
C VAL A 118 -7.06 -12.95 1.60
N PRO A 119 -7.69 -12.59 0.47
CA PRO A 119 -7.68 -11.21 -0.01
C PRO A 119 -8.32 -10.26 1.00
N PRO A 120 -7.84 -9.00 1.10
CA PRO A 120 -8.56 -7.98 1.87
C PRO A 120 -9.93 -7.68 1.24
N PRO A 121 -10.84 -7.03 1.98
CA PRO A 121 -12.14 -6.64 1.44
C PRO A 121 -12.02 -5.81 0.15
N GLY A 122 -12.86 -6.14 -0.84
CA GLY A 122 -12.84 -5.46 -2.14
C GLY A 122 -11.69 -5.89 -3.04
N PHE A 123 -11.11 -7.08 -2.83
CA PHE A 123 -10.14 -7.69 -3.74
C PHE A 123 -10.55 -9.13 -4.07
N SER A 124 -10.23 -9.53 -5.30
CA SER A 124 -10.45 -10.88 -5.82
C SER A 124 -9.14 -11.51 -6.29
N VAL A 125 -9.00 -12.83 -6.11
CA VAL A 125 -7.85 -13.59 -6.63
C VAL A 125 -7.98 -13.72 -8.15
N THR A 126 -6.91 -13.40 -8.88
CA THR A 126 -6.87 -13.43 -10.34
C THR A 126 -6.13 -14.64 -10.90
N THR A 127 -5.13 -15.14 -10.18
CA THR A 127 -4.29 -16.28 -10.60
C THR A 127 -4.94 -17.65 -10.43
N GLY A 128 -6.08 -17.75 -9.73
CA GLY A 128 -6.80 -19.01 -9.49
C GLY A 128 -6.08 -20.02 -8.59
N ASN A 129 -4.92 -19.67 -8.02
CA ASN A 129 -4.07 -20.52 -7.19
C ASN A 129 -3.99 -20.02 -5.72
N ALA A 130 -5.11 -19.52 -5.19
CA ALA A 130 -5.19 -18.99 -3.82
C ALA A 130 -4.78 -20.01 -2.75
N VAL A 131 -5.02 -21.30 -3.03
CA VAL A 131 -4.61 -22.43 -2.20
C VAL A 131 -3.49 -23.18 -2.90
N GLN A 132 -2.40 -23.45 -2.19
CA GLN A 132 -1.25 -24.19 -2.71
C GLN A 132 -0.73 -25.15 -1.64
N GLU A 133 -0.28 -26.32 -2.07
CA GLU A 133 0.18 -27.38 -1.17
C GLU A 133 1.65 -27.71 -1.43
N SER A 134 2.36 -28.11 -0.38
CA SER A 134 3.73 -28.59 -0.48
C SER A 134 4.06 -29.57 0.63
N ASP A 135 4.82 -30.60 0.29
CA ASP A 135 5.37 -31.55 1.23
C ASP A 135 6.77 -31.14 1.65
N TYR A 136 7.04 -31.21 2.96
CA TYR A 136 8.30 -30.85 3.56
C TYR A 136 9.03 -32.09 4.05
N VAL A 137 10.32 -32.20 3.71
CA VAL A 137 11.15 -33.35 4.07
C VAL A 137 12.43 -32.90 4.75
N VAL A 138 12.86 -33.68 5.75
CA VAL A 138 14.14 -33.45 6.44
C VAL A 138 15.29 -33.60 5.44
N SER A 139 16.20 -32.63 5.45
CA SER A 139 17.36 -32.57 4.56
C SER A 139 18.56 -32.00 5.32
N PRO A 140 19.32 -32.84 6.05
CA PRO A 140 20.42 -32.38 6.89
C PRO A 140 21.49 -31.62 6.10
N GLY A 141 21.90 -30.47 6.61
CA GLY A 141 22.90 -29.60 6.02
C GLY A 141 22.32 -28.50 5.13
N SER A 142 21.03 -28.58 4.76
CA SER A 142 20.29 -27.44 4.21
C SER A 142 20.11 -26.35 5.28
N PRO A 143 19.87 -25.07 4.91
CA PRO A 143 19.86 -23.97 5.89
C PRO A 143 18.88 -24.15 7.07
N GLY A 144 17.75 -24.83 6.89
CA GLY A 144 16.81 -25.19 7.95
C GLY A 144 16.77 -26.70 8.26
N ASP A 145 17.72 -27.47 7.73
CA ASP A 145 17.72 -28.94 7.77
C ASP A 145 16.41 -29.60 7.27
N MET A 146 15.63 -28.87 6.48
CA MET A 146 14.36 -29.24 5.90
C MET A 146 14.15 -28.44 4.62
N ILE A 147 13.49 -29.05 3.64
CA ILE A 147 13.16 -28.40 2.36
C ILE A 147 11.69 -28.65 2.01
N ALA A 148 11.13 -27.75 1.22
CA ALA A 148 9.89 -27.98 0.49
C ALA A 148 10.21 -28.76 -0.79
N LEU A 149 9.42 -29.78 -1.14
CA LEU A 149 9.55 -30.50 -2.41
C LEU A 149 9.07 -29.66 -3.60
N SER A 150 8.11 -28.77 -3.36
CA SER A 150 7.63 -27.76 -4.31
C SER A 150 7.58 -26.40 -3.62
N THR A 151 8.05 -25.36 -4.30
CA THR A 151 7.90 -23.97 -3.82
C THR A 151 6.55 -23.42 -4.26
N THR A 152 6.02 -22.44 -3.51
CA THR A 152 4.79 -21.75 -3.91
C THR A 152 5.01 -20.89 -5.14
N HIS A 153 3.98 -20.74 -5.95
CA HIS A 153 3.87 -19.75 -7.02
C HIS A 153 3.30 -18.43 -6.48
N PRO A 154 3.61 -17.28 -7.09
CA PRO A 154 2.98 -16.01 -6.74
C PRO A 154 1.45 -16.07 -6.87
N VAL A 155 0.74 -15.36 -5.99
CA VAL A 155 -0.73 -15.22 -6.01
C VAL A 155 -1.08 -13.78 -6.32
N GLY A 156 -1.82 -13.59 -7.41
CA GLY A 156 -2.28 -12.29 -7.88
C GLY A 156 -3.65 -11.98 -7.29
N ILE A 157 -3.80 -10.75 -6.79
CA ILE A 157 -5.10 -10.20 -6.41
C ILE A 157 -5.31 -8.87 -7.11
N ALA A 158 -6.55 -8.54 -7.43
CA ALA A 158 -6.92 -7.25 -8.00
C ALA A 158 -8.11 -6.66 -7.25
N ALA A 159 -8.15 -5.34 -7.12
CA ALA A 159 -9.27 -4.64 -6.49
C ALA A 159 -10.57 -4.92 -7.26
N ASP A 160 -11.71 -5.04 -6.60
CA ASP A 160 -13.00 -5.13 -7.28
C ASP A 160 -13.35 -3.76 -7.85
N LEU A 161 -13.54 -3.68 -9.17
CA LEU A 161 -13.81 -2.41 -9.83
C LEU A 161 -15.25 -1.99 -9.59
N THR A 162 -15.41 -0.76 -9.12
CA THR A 162 -16.71 -0.14 -8.93
C THR A 162 -16.69 1.30 -9.41
N ILE A 163 -17.85 1.82 -9.78
CA ILE A 163 -18.09 3.26 -9.88
C ILE A 163 -19.06 3.62 -8.76
N SER A 164 -18.64 4.55 -7.91
CA SER A 164 -19.39 4.95 -6.72
C SER A 164 -19.42 6.47 -6.55
N GLY A 165 -20.30 6.95 -5.67
CA GLY A 165 -20.41 8.37 -5.37
C GLY A 165 -21.61 8.67 -4.47
N ALA A 166 -21.90 9.96 -4.29
CA ALA A 166 -23.08 10.41 -3.56
C ALA A 166 -23.90 11.39 -4.41
N VAL A 167 -25.22 11.27 -4.32
CA VAL A 167 -26.20 12.09 -5.02
C VAL A 167 -27.28 12.58 -4.07
N ALA A 168 -27.94 13.68 -4.42
CA ALA A 168 -29.11 14.14 -3.69
C ALA A 168 -30.26 13.12 -3.75
N ALA A 169 -31.11 13.09 -2.72
CA ALA A 169 -32.28 12.22 -2.67
C ALA A 169 -33.18 12.40 -3.91
N GLY A 170 -33.60 11.28 -4.50
CA GLY A 170 -34.46 11.27 -5.69
C GLY A 170 -33.72 11.40 -7.04
N VAL A 171 -32.40 11.57 -7.04
CA VAL A 171 -31.59 11.47 -8.27
C VAL A 171 -31.47 10.01 -8.69
N ARG A 172 -31.75 9.72 -9.96
CA ARG A 172 -31.43 8.42 -10.57
C ARG A 172 -30.04 8.48 -11.19
N VAL A 173 -29.30 7.39 -11.03
CA VAL A 173 -27.97 7.20 -11.61
C VAL A 173 -28.05 6.07 -12.64
N SER A 174 -27.66 6.36 -13.88
CA SER A 174 -27.56 5.37 -14.95
C SER A 174 -26.10 5.25 -15.38
N LEU A 175 -25.59 4.03 -15.51
CA LEU A 175 -24.25 3.74 -15.95
C LEU A 175 -24.28 2.96 -17.26
N THR A 176 -23.60 3.46 -18.27
CA THR A 176 -23.40 2.77 -19.55
C THR A 176 -21.96 2.30 -19.65
N GLY A 177 -21.78 0.98 -19.75
CA GLY A 177 -20.47 0.34 -19.83
C GLY A 177 -19.81 0.44 -21.21
N PRO A 178 -18.55 -0.01 -21.33
CA PRO A 178 -17.80 -0.06 -22.59
C PRO A 178 -18.47 -0.95 -23.67
N ASP A 179 -19.30 -1.91 -23.24
CA ASP A 179 -20.12 -2.78 -24.09
C ASP A 179 -21.41 -2.09 -24.58
N GLY A 180 -21.68 -0.86 -24.14
CA GLY A 180 -22.90 -0.11 -24.45
C GLY A 180 -24.10 -0.50 -23.59
N VAL A 181 -23.96 -1.46 -22.66
CA VAL A 181 -25.05 -1.88 -21.78
C VAL A 181 -25.27 -0.83 -20.71
N THR A 182 -26.53 -0.42 -20.53
CA THR A 182 -26.93 0.58 -19.53
C THR A 182 -27.67 -0.08 -18.37
N ALA A 183 -27.25 0.23 -17.15
CA ALA A 183 -27.90 -0.22 -15.92
C ALA A 183 -28.15 0.96 -14.97
N ALA A 184 -29.27 0.93 -14.24
CA ALA A 184 -29.52 1.87 -13.16
C ALA A 184 -28.75 1.44 -11.90
N ALA A 185 -27.98 2.35 -11.30
CA ALA A 185 -27.33 2.12 -10.02
C ALA A 185 -28.37 2.15 -8.88
N LYS A 186 -28.17 1.27 -7.90
CA LYS A 186 -28.94 1.32 -6.65
C LYS A 186 -28.41 2.46 -5.79
N VAL A 187 -29.27 3.43 -5.50
CA VAL A 187 -28.98 4.54 -4.58
C VAL A 187 -29.53 4.17 -3.20
N GLY A 188 -28.67 4.22 -2.19
CA GLY A 188 -29.02 3.99 -0.79
C GLY A 188 -29.82 5.15 -0.18
N PRO A 189 -30.44 4.94 1.00
CA PRO A 189 -31.16 6.00 1.72
C PRO A 189 -30.30 7.21 2.11
N ASP A 190 -28.99 7.01 2.22
CA ASP A 190 -27.98 8.04 2.48
C ASP A 190 -27.53 8.80 1.21
N GLY A 191 -28.12 8.47 0.06
CA GLY A 191 -27.77 9.06 -1.23
C GLY A 191 -26.51 8.48 -1.87
N ARG A 192 -25.87 7.47 -1.26
CA ARG A 192 -24.69 6.82 -1.83
C ARG A 192 -25.08 5.76 -2.84
N PHE A 193 -24.27 5.60 -3.88
CA PHE A 193 -24.43 4.51 -4.85
C PHE A 193 -23.08 3.84 -5.10
N SER A 194 -23.14 2.58 -5.51
CA SER A 194 -22.01 1.81 -6.02
C SER A 194 -22.52 0.79 -7.03
N ALA A 195 -21.80 0.65 -8.14
CA ALA A 195 -22.08 -0.34 -9.17
C ALA A 195 -20.78 -1.03 -9.58
N PRO A 196 -20.78 -2.36 -9.77
CA PRO A 196 -19.64 -3.07 -10.37
C PRO A 196 -19.30 -2.48 -11.73
N ALA A 197 -18.01 -2.44 -12.05
CA ALA A 197 -17.50 -1.92 -13.30
C ALA A 197 -16.47 -2.86 -13.92
N THR A 198 -16.17 -2.62 -15.19
CA THR A 198 -15.10 -3.27 -15.93
C THR A 198 -14.15 -2.22 -16.47
N PRO A 199 -12.89 -2.57 -16.80
CA PRO A 199 -11.96 -1.62 -17.38
C PRO A 199 -12.51 -1.01 -18.68
N GLY A 200 -12.34 0.30 -18.83
CA GLY A 200 -12.77 1.03 -20.02
C GLY A 200 -13.51 2.32 -19.72
N GLN A 201 -14.05 2.93 -20.77
CA GLN A 201 -14.82 4.16 -20.67
C GLN A 201 -16.27 3.87 -20.31
N TRP A 202 -16.76 4.57 -19.28
CA TRP A 202 -18.13 4.53 -18.79
C TRP A 202 -18.78 5.90 -18.96
N LEU A 203 -20.06 5.90 -19.30
CA LEU A 203 -20.92 7.08 -19.20
C LEU A 203 -21.75 6.98 -17.92
N VAL A 204 -21.78 8.05 -17.13
CA VAL A 204 -22.58 8.12 -15.91
C VAL A 204 -23.53 9.30 -16.03
N ASP A 205 -24.82 9.00 -16.10
CA ASP A 205 -25.89 9.98 -16.24
C ASP A 205 -26.65 10.13 -14.92
N PHE A 206 -26.74 11.36 -14.43
CA PHE A 206 -27.50 11.74 -13.25
C PHE A 206 -28.77 12.48 -13.68
N SER A 207 -29.95 11.98 -13.30
CA SER A 207 -31.22 12.62 -13.64
C SER A 207 -32.08 12.91 -12.42
N ALA A 208 -32.56 14.16 -12.32
CA ALA A 208 -33.52 14.61 -11.31
C ALA A 208 -34.83 15.05 -11.98
N ALA A 209 -35.96 14.46 -11.58
CA ALA A 209 -37.31 14.84 -12.04
C ALA A 209 -37.46 15.05 -13.57
N GLY A 210 -36.69 14.31 -14.38
CA GLY A 210 -36.80 14.28 -15.84
C GLY A 210 -36.19 15.44 -16.63
N VAL A 211 -35.50 16.43 -16.00
CA VAL A 211 -35.07 17.65 -16.73
C VAL A 211 -33.65 18.14 -16.42
N ASN A 212 -32.78 17.37 -15.75
CA ASN A 212 -31.35 17.73 -15.68
C ASN A 212 -30.50 16.47 -15.77
N GLU A 213 -29.87 16.24 -16.92
CA GLU A 213 -28.86 15.21 -17.13
C GLU A 213 -27.47 15.82 -16.91
N ARG A 214 -26.78 15.45 -15.82
CA ARG A 214 -25.33 15.63 -15.75
C ARG A 214 -24.70 14.34 -16.26
N ARG A 215 -23.93 14.42 -17.34
CA ARG A 215 -23.18 13.30 -17.90
C ARG A 215 -21.72 13.41 -17.52
N HIS A 216 -21.17 12.36 -16.93
CA HIS A 216 -19.73 12.19 -16.74
C HIS A 216 -19.21 11.11 -17.67
N VAL A 217 -18.05 11.38 -18.26
CA VAL A 217 -17.23 10.35 -18.91
C VAL A 217 -16.17 9.93 -17.91
N VAL A 218 -16.20 8.67 -17.51
CA VAL A 218 -15.32 8.11 -16.48
C VAL A 218 -14.50 7.01 -17.12
N VAL A 219 -13.19 7.01 -16.91
CA VAL A 219 -12.34 5.89 -17.32
C VAL A 219 -12.06 5.06 -16.08
N VAL A 220 -12.56 3.82 -16.08
CA VAL A 220 -12.23 2.83 -15.06
C VAL A 220 -10.98 2.11 -15.53
N GLY A 221 -9.89 2.30 -14.79
CA GLY A 221 -8.62 1.63 -15.02
C GLY A 221 -8.46 0.43 -14.08
N GLN A 222 -7.46 0.53 -13.21
CA GLN A 222 -7.02 -0.57 -12.35
C GLN A 222 -7.60 -0.50 -10.94
N ALA A 223 -8.20 0.64 -10.56
CA ALA A 223 -8.78 0.90 -9.24
C ALA A 223 -10.29 1.18 -9.29
N PRO A 224 -11.03 0.94 -8.20
CA PRO A 224 -12.37 1.46 -8.03
C PRO A 224 -12.39 2.99 -8.10
N VAL A 225 -13.49 3.52 -8.64
CA VAL A 225 -13.67 4.95 -8.89
C VAL A 225 -14.70 5.54 -7.92
N VAL A 226 -14.37 6.70 -7.36
CA VAL A 226 -15.29 7.53 -6.57
C VAL A 226 -15.51 8.85 -7.30
N LEU A 227 -16.75 9.15 -7.66
CA LEU A 227 -17.13 10.40 -8.31
C LEU A 227 -17.37 11.50 -7.28
N SER A 228 -16.87 12.70 -7.59
CA SER A 228 -17.21 13.92 -6.87
C SER A 228 -18.73 14.12 -6.81
N SER A 229 -19.26 14.29 -5.60
CA SER A 229 -20.65 14.66 -5.33
C SER A 229 -20.91 16.16 -5.50
N SER A 230 -19.86 17.00 -5.41
CA SER A 230 -19.99 18.43 -5.65
C SER A 230 -20.35 18.78 -7.09
N SER A 231 -21.34 19.65 -7.26
CA SER A 231 -21.49 20.52 -8.43
C SER A 231 -21.01 21.91 -8.05
N GLY A 232 -20.00 22.44 -8.75
CA GLY A 232 -19.31 23.68 -8.35
C GLY A 232 -20.29 24.80 -8.03
N LYS A 233 -20.19 25.34 -6.81
CA LYS A 233 -21.18 26.31 -6.30
C LYS A 233 -21.19 27.58 -7.17
N GLY A 234 -22.38 28.05 -7.52
CA GLY A 234 -22.60 29.40 -8.04
C GLY A 234 -22.15 29.70 -9.47
N ARG A 235 -21.79 28.71 -10.31
CA ARG A 235 -21.50 28.94 -11.74
C ARG A 235 -22.06 27.85 -12.66
N PRO A 236 -22.38 28.19 -13.93
CA PRO A 236 -22.63 27.21 -14.99
C PRO A 236 -21.45 26.26 -15.18
N ALA A 237 -21.70 25.08 -15.74
CA ALA A 237 -20.64 24.15 -16.12
C ALA A 237 -19.72 24.81 -17.17
N GLU A 238 -18.46 25.03 -16.80
CA GLU A 238 -17.43 25.56 -17.68
C GLU A 238 -16.69 24.41 -18.40
N ALA A 239 -16.24 24.66 -19.64
CA ALA A 239 -15.45 23.68 -20.38
C ALA A 239 -14.09 23.43 -19.69
N PRO A 240 -13.57 22.18 -19.74
CA PRO A 240 -12.25 21.83 -19.22
C PRO A 240 -11.14 22.72 -19.75
N LEU A 241 -10.17 23.01 -18.90
CA LEU A 241 -8.88 23.56 -19.32
C LEU A 241 -8.16 22.60 -20.31
N PRO A 242 -7.47 23.13 -21.34
CA PRO A 242 -7.03 22.33 -22.48
C PRO A 242 -5.80 21.47 -22.18
N ASN A 243 -4.85 21.96 -21.38
CA ASN A 243 -3.57 21.28 -21.15
C ASN A 243 -3.72 20.31 -19.98
N ALA A 244 -3.63 19.01 -20.23
CA ALA A 244 -3.73 17.97 -19.21
C ALA A 244 -2.36 17.51 -18.72
N HIS A 245 -2.26 17.26 -17.42
CA HIS A 245 -1.03 16.87 -16.73
C HIS A 245 -1.32 15.80 -15.69
N VAL A 246 -0.32 14.97 -15.39
CA VAL A 246 -0.32 13.99 -14.30
C VAL A 246 1.02 14.07 -13.58
N VAL A 247 0.99 14.15 -12.26
CA VAL A 247 2.18 14.11 -11.41
C VAL A 247 2.23 12.79 -10.66
N GLY A 248 3.18 11.93 -11.01
CA GLY A 248 3.47 10.65 -10.31
C GLY A 248 4.62 10.75 -9.30
N PHE A 249 5.24 11.93 -9.13
CA PHE A 249 6.31 12.19 -8.13
C PHE A 249 7.66 11.49 -8.38
N ASP A 250 7.76 10.62 -9.39
CA ASP A 250 8.93 9.80 -9.69
C ASP A 250 10.17 10.56 -10.21
N ASP A 251 9.96 11.71 -10.85
CA ASP A 251 11.05 12.54 -11.38
C ASP A 251 11.60 13.55 -10.36
N LEU A 252 11.08 13.54 -9.12
CA LEU A 252 11.61 14.37 -8.03
C LEU A 252 12.96 13.87 -7.52
N MET A 253 13.22 12.57 -7.55
CA MET A 253 14.45 11.99 -7.04
C MET A 253 14.85 10.70 -7.73
N THR A 254 16.15 10.46 -7.81
CA THR A 254 16.73 9.24 -8.40
C THR A 254 17.25 8.27 -7.34
N ALA A 255 17.03 8.54 -6.06
CA ALA A 255 17.46 7.71 -4.95
C ALA A 255 16.38 7.66 -3.85
N PRO A 256 16.23 6.54 -3.12
CA PRO A 256 15.24 6.43 -2.04
C PRO A 256 15.44 7.50 -0.96
N GLY A 257 14.37 8.21 -0.61
CA GLY A 257 14.39 9.26 0.40
C GLY A 257 13.02 9.89 0.61
N VAL A 258 13.01 10.98 1.38
CA VAL A 258 11.82 11.76 1.75
C VAL A 258 12.11 13.22 1.39
N PHE A 259 11.18 13.87 0.68
CA PHE A 259 11.39 15.24 0.23
C PHE A 259 10.08 16.04 0.25
N GLU A 260 10.13 17.27 0.78
CA GLU A 260 9.02 18.21 0.63
C GLU A 260 8.84 18.60 -0.83
N ILE A 261 7.64 18.44 -1.38
CA ILE A 261 7.41 18.69 -2.80
C ILE A 261 7.67 20.19 -3.09
N PRO A 262 8.60 20.52 -4.00
CA PRO A 262 9.05 21.89 -4.16
C PRO A 262 8.01 22.71 -4.94
N ALA A 263 7.87 23.99 -4.57
CA ALA A 263 7.02 24.90 -5.32
C ALA A 263 7.44 24.98 -6.80
N GLY A 264 6.45 24.95 -7.69
CA GLY A 264 6.67 24.95 -9.14
C GLY A 264 6.81 23.56 -9.76
N TYR A 265 6.90 22.49 -8.97
CA TYR A 265 6.85 21.13 -9.50
C TYR A 265 5.49 20.86 -10.17
N GLY A 266 5.48 20.32 -11.39
CA GLY A 266 4.27 20.30 -12.24
C GLY A 266 3.68 21.70 -12.54
N GLY A 267 4.40 22.79 -12.28
CA GLY A 267 3.85 24.15 -12.43
C GLY A 267 2.80 24.55 -11.38
N LEU A 268 2.72 23.84 -10.26
CA LEU A 268 1.84 24.17 -9.12
C LEU A 268 2.65 24.51 -7.86
N GLY A 269 2.05 25.27 -6.96
CA GLY A 269 2.51 25.45 -5.59
C GLY A 269 2.06 24.29 -4.71
N TRP A 270 2.96 23.85 -3.83
CA TRP A 270 2.74 22.73 -2.92
C TRP A 270 3.05 23.18 -1.49
N TYR A 271 2.20 22.80 -0.55
CA TYR A 271 2.40 23.06 0.87
C TYR A 271 2.04 21.83 1.69
N ASN A 272 2.95 21.46 2.59
CA ASN A 272 2.78 20.32 3.51
C ASN A 272 2.52 18.98 2.80
N LEU A 273 3.00 18.84 1.56
CA LEU A 273 3.03 17.58 0.82
C LEU A 273 4.47 17.11 0.68
N VAL A 274 4.67 15.82 0.93
CA VAL A 274 5.98 15.17 0.92
C VAL A 274 5.91 14.00 -0.03
N ALA A 275 6.92 13.84 -0.87
CA ALA A 275 7.12 12.67 -1.72
C ALA A 275 8.14 11.73 -1.07
N THR A 276 7.90 10.42 -1.15
CA THR A 276 8.78 9.38 -0.62
C THR A 276 8.78 8.16 -1.51
N HIS A 277 9.86 7.38 -1.49
CA HIS A 277 9.82 6.02 -2.05
C HIS A 277 8.80 5.20 -1.27
N GLN A 278 7.96 4.43 -1.98
CA GLN A 278 6.82 3.72 -1.40
C GLN A 278 7.17 2.75 -0.26
N SER A 279 8.36 2.15 -0.30
CA SER A 279 8.84 1.23 0.74
C SER A 279 9.58 1.90 1.90
N PHE A 280 9.84 3.22 1.84
CA PHE A 280 10.71 3.91 2.80
C PHE A 280 10.24 3.75 4.25
N TYR A 281 8.94 3.88 4.49
CA TYR A 281 8.33 3.73 5.82
C TYR A 281 7.80 2.33 6.10
N ALA A 282 7.80 1.43 5.10
CA ALA A 282 7.11 0.14 5.13
C ALA A 282 5.62 0.22 5.57
N GLY A 283 4.98 1.40 5.42
CA GLY A 283 3.56 1.57 5.70
C GLY A 283 2.71 1.00 4.55
N PRO A 284 1.75 0.11 4.84
CA PRO A 284 1.02 -0.64 3.81
C PRO A 284 0.29 0.25 2.80
N GLY A 285 -0.24 1.38 3.26
CA GLY A 285 -0.94 2.31 2.40
C GLY A 285 -0.06 2.97 1.36
N TYR A 286 1.19 3.32 1.71
CA TYR A 286 2.14 3.89 0.74
C TYR A 286 2.40 2.88 -0.38
N ILE A 287 2.58 1.62 -0.03
CA ILE A 287 2.84 0.52 -0.96
C ILE A 287 1.60 0.26 -1.82
N ASN A 288 0.47 0.00 -1.17
CA ASN A 288 -0.78 -0.42 -1.82
C ASN A 288 -1.48 0.70 -2.61
N THR A 289 -1.11 1.97 -2.38
CA THR A 289 -1.64 3.14 -3.13
C THR A 289 -0.76 3.53 -4.31
N THR A 290 0.51 3.15 -4.33
CA THR A 290 1.40 3.47 -5.46
C THR A 290 0.92 2.73 -6.71
N MET A 291 0.66 3.49 -7.78
CA MET A 291 0.13 3.08 -9.08
C MET A 291 1.13 3.35 -10.20
N SER A 292 1.88 4.45 -10.15
CA SER A 292 2.96 4.78 -11.08
C SER A 292 4.33 4.82 -10.38
N GLY A 293 5.39 4.63 -11.15
CA GLY A 293 6.79 4.42 -10.70
C GLY A 293 6.99 3.84 -9.30
N GLU A 294 7.77 4.49 -8.45
CA GLU A 294 8.12 4.03 -7.09
C GLU A 294 7.91 5.10 -6.00
N PHE A 295 7.55 6.32 -6.39
CA PHE A 295 7.37 7.43 -5.47
C PHE A 295 5.90 7.76 -5.26
N ILE A 296 5.58 8.20 -4.05
CA ILE A 296 4.22 8.54 -3.65
C ILE A 296 4.21 9.79 -2.79
N ALA A 297 3.20 10.63 -2.94
CA ALA A 297 3.00 11.81 -2.11
C ALA A 297 2.10 11.52 -0.91
N TYR A 298 2.24 12.33 0.14
CA TYR A 298 1.33 12.32 1.29
C TYR A 298 1.33 13.66 2.01
N ASN A 299 0.26 13.95 2.75
CA ASN A 299 0.21 15.12 3.61
C ASN A 299 1.04 14.92 4.88
N SER A 300 2.04 15.76 5.09
CA SER A 300 3.05 15.54 6.13
C SER A 300 2.43 15.55 7.53
N SER A 301 2.83 14.57 8.33
CA SER A 301 2.29 14.34 9.69
C SER A 301 0.75 14.29 9.75
N GLY A 302 0.10 13.97 8.62
CA GLY A 302 -1.37 13.94 8.48
C GLY A 302 -2.06 15.30 8.59
N HIS A 303 -1.32 16.40 8.69
CA HIS A 303 -1.87 17.75 8.76
C HIS A 303 -2.41 18.20 7.39
N PRO A 304 -3.30 19.20 7.33
CA PRO A 304 -3.81 19.70 6.06
C PRO A 304 -2.69 20.13 5.10
N ALA A 305 -2.80 19.66 3.87
CA ALA A 305 -1.93 19.96 2.75
C ALA A 305 -2.64 20.88 1.75
N GLN A 306 -1.88 21.60 0.95
CA GLN A 306 -2.43 22.44 -0.11
C GLN A 306 -1.71 22.29 -1.43
N VAL A 307 -2.49 22.32 -2.51
CA VAL A 307 -2.02 22.50 -3.89
C VAL A 307 -2.65 23.79 -4.41
N PHE A 308 -1.86 24.70 -4.94
CA PHE A 308 -2.35 26.04 -5.29
C PHE A 308 -1.62 26.66 -6.49
N SER A 309 -2.24 27.68 -7.09
CA SER A 309 -1.65 28.47 -8.16
C SER A 309 -2.32 29.85 -8.25
N ASP A 310 -1.54 30.86 -8.62
CA ASP A 310 -2.06 32.21 -8.92
C ASP A 310 -2.94 32.22 -10.18
N LYS A 311 -2.73 31.24 -11.07
CA LYS A 311 -3.57 31.02 -12.25
C LYS A 311 -4.59 29.91 -11.97
N PRO A 312 -5.85 30.04 -12.42
CA PRO A 312 -6.82 28.96 -12.27
C PRO A 312 -6.37 27.67 -12.95
N PHE A 313 -6.59 26.54 -12.26
CA PHE A 313 -6.40 25.19 -12.78
C PHE A 313 -7.64 24.34 -12.51
N ASP A 314 -7.77 23.21 -13.19
CA ASP A 314 -8.80 22.22 -12.89
C ASP A 314 -8.17 21.03 -12.18
N PHE A 315 -8.71 20.60 -11.04
CA PHE A 315 -8.35 19.31 -10.46
C PHE A 315 -9.27 18.22 -11.02
N THR A 316 -8.68 17.21 -11.66
CA THR A 316 -9.44 16.14 -12.34
C THR A 316 -9.46 14.83 -11.55
N GLY A 317 -8.50 14.61 -10.65
CA GLY A 317 -8.49 13.43 -9.81
C GLY A 317 -7.11 13.02 -9.34
N ALA A 318 -7.06 12.01 -8.49
CA ALA A 318 -5.84 11.34 -8.05
C ALA A 318 -6.20 9.98 -7.44
N TYR A 319 -5.22 9.09 -7.33
CA TYR A 319 -5.34 7.93 -6.45
C TYR A 319 -5.15 8.35 -5.00
N PHE A 320 -5.98 7.81 -4.12
CA PHE A 320 -5.90 8.02 -2.68
C PHE A 320 -5.97 6.70 -1.91
N GLY A 321 -5.26 6.67 -0.78
CA GLY A 321 -5.33 5.62 0.24
C GLY A 321 -4.89 6.15 1.61
N ALA A 322 -5.05 5.36 2.66
CA ALA A 322 -4.59 5.70 4.01
C ALA A 322 -3.19 5.12 4.22
N GLY A 323 -2.19 5.93 4.58
CA GLY A 323 -0.78 5.49 4.65
C GLY A 323 -0.51 4.33 5.61
N TRP A 324 -1.33 4.20 6.66
CA TRP A 324 -1.17 3.23 7.74
C TRP A 324 -2.44 2.40 7.94
N ASP A 325 -2.28 1.14 8.33
CA ASP A 325 -3.38 0.22 8.66
C ASP A 325 -4.20 0.66 9.89
N ASP A 326 -3.57 1.35 10.85
CA ASP A 326 -4.28 1.96 11.98
C ASP A 326 -5.27 3.07 11.55
N ALA A 327 -5.11 3.57 10.31
CA ALA A 327 -5.99 4.56 9.68
C ALA A 327 -6.99 3.94 8.68
N GLU A 328 -7.16 2.61 8.67
CA GLU A 328 -8.15 1.94 7.82
C GLU A 328 -9.56 2.52 8.08
N GLY A 329 -10.23 2.97 7.02
CA GLY A 329 -11.55 3.62 7.11
C GLY A 329 -11.51 5.11 7.42
N GLU A 330 -10.33 5.75 7.41
CA GLU A 330 -10.19 7.20 7.58
C GLU A 330 -10.98 7.98 6.51
N THR A 331 -11.46 9.18 6.86
CA THR A 331 -12.19 10.04 5.93
C THR A 331 -11.28 11.12 5.36
N LEU A 332 -11.01 11.04 4.06
CA LEU A 332 -10.42 12.13 3.30
C LEU A 332 -11.44 13.24 3.10
N MET A 333 -11.02 14.49 3.29
CA MET A 333 -11.78 15.70 3.04
C MET A 333 -11.02 16.55 2.04
N LEU A 334 -11.67 16.81 0.90
CA LEU A 334 -11.15 17.66 -0.17
C LEU A 334 -11.97 18.94 -0.21
N LYS A 335 -11.30 20.08 -0.16
CA LYS A 335 -11.96 21.38 -0.27
C LYS A 335 -11.24 22.25 -1.27
N ALA A 336 -11.97 22.92 -2.14
CA ALA A 336 -11.37 23.73 -3.19
C ALA A 336 -11.96 25.14 -3.24
N TRP A 337 -11.13 26.11 -3.62
CA TRP A 337 -11.48 27.53 -3.68
C TRP A 337 -11.23 28.12 -5.06
N ARG A 338 -11.99 29.18 -5.38
CA ARG A 338 -11.72 30.09 -6.49
C ARG A 338 -11.40 31.46 -5.91
N GLY A 339 -10.14 31.86 -5.92
CA GLY A 339 -9.66 32.93 -5.05
C GLY A 339 -9.92 32.55 -3.59
N ASP A 340 -10.68 33.38 -2.88
CA ASP A 340 -11.04 33.16 -1.47
C ASP A 340 -12.40 32.46 -1.28
N GLU A 341 -13.17 32.24 -2.35
CA GLU A 341 -14.52 31.66 -2.27
C GLU A 341 -14.47 30.13 -2.32
N PRO A 342 -15.02 29.41 -1.31
CA PRO A 342 -15.14 27.96 -1.36
C PRO A 342 -16.08 27.51 -2.49
N ALA A 343 -15.58 26.67 -3.39
CA ALA A 343 -16.30 26.24 -4.59
C ALA A 343 -16.72 24.76 -4.57
N TYR A 344 -15.91 23.90 -3.94
CA TYR A 344 -16.10 22.44 -3.90
C TYR A 344 -15.76 21.88 -2.52
N GLU A 345 -16.47 20.83 -2.11
CA GLU A 345 -16.18 20.09 -0.89
C GLU A 345 -16.68 18.65 -1.01
N ASP A 346 -15.78 17.67 -0.93
CA ASP A 346 -16.12 16.24 -1.00
C ASP A 346 -15.42 15.45 0.09
N GLN A 347 -15.99 14.28 0.36
CA GLN A 347 -15.45 13.32 1.33
C GLN A 347 -15.47 11.91 0.75
N LEU A 348 -14.41 11.16 1.00
CA LEU A 348 -14.31 9.75 0.66
C LEU A 348 -13.57 8.97 1.75
N VAL A 349 -13.91 7.69 1.87
CA VAL A 349 -13.28 6.78 2.82
C VAL A 349 -12.02 6.21 2.19
N LEU A 350 -10.94 6.18 2.96
CA LEU A 350 -9.63 5.66 2.58
C LEU A 350 -9.41 4.25 3.13
N SER A 351 -8.54 3.50 2.45
CA SER A 351 -8.07 2.19 2.90
C SER A 351 -6.54 2.15 2.82
N ALA A 352 -5.91 1.44 3.73
CA ALA A 352 -4.50 1.07 3.67
C ALA A 352 -4.30 -0.23 2.88
N ASN A 353 -5.36 -1.01 2.68
CA ASN A 353 -5.34 -2.26 1.93
C ASN A 353 -5.45 -2.04 0.42
N GLY A 354 -5.98 -0.91 -0.03
CA GLY A 354 -6.15 -0.63 -1.44
C GLY A 354 -6.41 0.84 -1.73
N MET A 355 -6.38 1.16 -3.02
CA MET A 355 -6.52 2.51 -3.53
C MET A 355 -7.92 2.75 -4.10
N VAL A 356 -8.30 4.02 -4.17
CA VAL A 356 -9.44 4.50 -4.96
C VAL A 356 -8.96 5.61 -5.88
N TYR A 357 -9.47 5.66 -7.11
CA TYR A 357 -9.30 6.84 -7.96
C TYR A 357 -10.47 7.79 -7.74
N PHE A 358 -10.19 8.97 -7.19
CA PHE A 358 -11.21 10.01 -7.04
C PHE A 358 -11.30 10.82 -8.34
N VAL A 359 -12.45 10.75 -9.02
CA VAL A 359 -12.73 11.54 -10.21
C VAL A 359 -13.36 12.86 -9.78
N ALA A 360 -12.55 13.91 -9.88
CA ALA A 360 -12.97 15.27 -9.63
C ALA A 360 -13.33 15.99 -10.93
N ASP A 361 -14.11 17.05 -10.79
CA ASP A 361 -14.45 17.98 -11.87
C ASP A 361 -14.37 19.41 -11.33
N TYR A 362 -13.31 19.67 -10.56
CA TYR A 362 -13.12 20.93 -9.84
C TYR A 362 -12.56 21.95 -10.81
N ARG A 363 -13.44 22.76 -11.42
CA ARG A 363 -13.09 23.70 -12.48
C ARG A 363 -12.64 25.03 -11.93
N ARG A 364 -11.58 25.59 -12.54
CA ARG A 364 -11.05 26.94 -12.30
C ARG A 364 -10.73 27.25 -10.84
N ILE A 365 -10.27 26.25 -10.09
CA ILE A 365 -9.85 26.45 -8.71
C ILE A 365 -8.48 27.13 -8.69
N THR A 366 -8.19 27.82 -7.60
CA THR A 366 -6.88 28.41 -7.30
C THR A 366 -6.19 27.69 -6.15
N ARG A 367 -6.96 26.95 -5.33
CA ARG A 367 -6.45 26.17 -4.20
C ARG A 367 -7.29 24.91 -3.99
N LEU A 368 -6.61 23.80 -3.71
CA LEU A 368 -7.14 22.55 -3.18
C LEU A 368 -6.49 22.31 -1.82
N GLU A 369 -7.30 22.06 -0.80
CA GLU A 369 -6.89 21.54 0.51
C GLU A 369 -7.17 20.03 0.53
N ILE A 370 -6.17 19.29 1.02
CA ILE A 370 -6.22 17.85 1.19
C ILE A 370 -5.96 17.57 2.66
N ARG A 371 -6.95 17.02 3.36
CA ARG A 371 -6.80 16.65 4.78
C ARG A 371 -7.63 15.43 5.12
N THR A 372 -7.25 14.73 6.17
CA THR A 372 -8.08 13.68 6.76
C THR A 372 -8.84 14.22 7.97
N GLN A 373 -9.89 13.53 8.39
CA GLN A 373 -10.72 13.94 9.52
C GLN A 373 -9.96 13.83 10.85
N HIS A 374 -9.16 12.77 11.01
CA HIS A 374 -8.40 12.51 12.24
C HIS A 374 -6.88 12.69 12.10
N TYR A 375 -6.44 13.49 11.12
CA TYR A 375 -5.03 13.85 10.93
C TYR A 375 -4.08 12.66 10.69
N TRP A 376 -4.56 11.65 9.97
CA TRP A 376 -3.75 10.58 9.40
C TRP A 376 -3.24 10.94 8.00
N GLN A 377 -2.14 10.32 7.58
CA GLN A 377 -1.58 10.53 6.24
C GLN A 377 -2.48 9.92 5.17
N ALA A 378 -2.94 10.75 4.25
CA ALA A 378 -3.50 10.32 2.97
C ALA A 378 -2.34 10.14 1.98
N ALA A 379 -2.15 8.91 1.51
CA ALA A 379 -1.26 8.58 0.40
C ALA A 379 -1.91 9.02 -0.92
N ILE A 380 -1.12 9.58 -1.84
CA ILE A 380 -1.57 10.25 -3.05
C ILE A 380 -0.64 9.88 -4.20
N ASP A 381 -1.22 9.40 -5.30
CA ASP A 381 -0.48 9.11 -6.52
C ASP A 381 -1.25 9.56 -7.77
N ASP A 382 -0.53 9.77 -8.88
CA ASP A 382 -1.01 10.29 -10.16
C ASP A 382 -1.96 11.50 -10.00
N PHE A 383 -1.45 12.59 -9.41
CA PHE A 383 -2.22 13.82 -9.25
C PHE A 383 -2.51 14.45 -10.61
N ALA A 384 -3.75 14.32 -11.07
CA ALA A 384 -4.21 14.73 -12.40
C ALA A 384 -4.91 16.09 -12.35
N TYR A 385 -4.50 17.00 -13.23
CA TYR A 385 -5.03 18.36 -13.30
C TYR A 385 -4.90 18.93 -14.72
N ARG A 386 -5.55 20.07 -14.94
CA ARG A 386 -5.48 20.81 -16.22
C ARG A 386 -5.18 22.28 -16.01
N THR A 387 -4.41 22.87 -16.91
CA THR A 387 -4.02 24.29 -16.87
C THR A 387 -4.45 25.03 -18.13
N GLY A 388 -4.47 26.36 -18.03
CA GLY A 388 -4.57 27.24 -19.19
C GLY A 388 -3.38 27.10 -20.16
N PRO A 389 -3.50 27.71 -21.36
CA PRO A 389 -2.39 27.89 -22.28
C PRO A 389 -1.24 28.71 -21.69
#